data_AF-A0A537P5G9-F1
#
_entry.id   AF-A0A537P5G9-F1
#
_cell.length_a   1.000
_cell.length_b   1.000
_cell.length_c   1.000
_cell.angle_alpha   90.00
_cell.angle_beta   90.00
_cell.angle_gamma   90.00
#
_symmetry.space_group_name_H-M   'P 1'
#
loop_
_entity.id
_entity.type
_entity.pdbx_description
1 polymer ?
#
loop_
_entity_poly.entity_id
_entity_poly.type
_entity_poly.pdbx_seq_one_letter_code
_entity_poly.pdbx_strand_id
1 'polypeptide(L)' 'MSQRDSKHDNGQTGVITRTAPKTKKPSLYKVLLLNDDYTPMEFVIVVLERFFNKGRDEATR' A
#
# COMPACT_ATOMS: atom_id res chain seq x y z
N MET A 1 66.19 -22.48 16.90
CA MET A 1 66.29 -21.51 15.80
C MET A 1 65.32 -21.91 14.70
N SER A 2 64.79 -20.91 13.99
CA SER A 2 63.96 -20.99 12.77
C SER A 2 62.48 -21.36 12.97
N GLN A 3 61.59 -20.37 13.05
CA GLN A 3 60.88 -19.67 11.95
C GLN A 3 59.48 -20.29 11.79
N ARG A 4 58.47 -19.63 12.36
CA ARG A 4 57.53 -18.70 11.68
C ARG A 4 56.65 -19.43 10.66
N ASP A 5 55.43 -19.77 11.10
CA ASP A 5 54.28 -19.86 10.21
C ASP A 5 53.16 -18.97 10.74
N SER A 6 53.25 -17.74 10.28
CA SER A 6 52.18 -16.75 10.25
C SER A 6 51.09 -17.18 9.29
N LYS A 7 49.87 -17.42 9.79
CA LYS A 7 48.66 -17.27 8.97
C LYS A 7 47.48 -16.86 9.83
N HIS A 8 47.48 -15.59 10.20
CA HIS A 8 46.28 -14.89 10.60
C HIS A 8 45.57 -14.38 9.36
N ASP A 9 44.24 -14.29 9.49
CA ASP A 9 43.33 -13.54 8.64
C ASP A 9 42.93 -14.17 7.30
N ASN A 10 42.07 -15.19 7.39
CA ASN A 10 41.06 -15.38 6.36
C ASN A 10 39.83 -14.56 6.75
N GLY A 11 39.97 -13.24 6.71
CA GLY A 11 38.88 -12.28 6.86
C GLY A 11 37.90 -12.40 5.70
N GLN A 12 37.10 -13.47 5.72
CA GLN A 12 35.91 -13.60 4.88
C GLN A 12 34.98 -12.45 5.24
N THR A 13 35.11 -11.35 4.50
CA THR A 13 34.17 -10.25 4.55
C THR A 13 32.90 -10.75 3.87
N GLY A 14 32.05 -11.43 4.65
CA GLY A 14 30.72 -11.83 4.22
C GLY A 14 29.91 -10.57 3.92
N VAL A 15 29.51 -10.38 2.67
CA VAL A 15 28.57 -9.32 2.31
C VAL A 15 27.24 -9.68 2.96
N ILE A 16 26.93 -9.06 4.11
CA ILE A 16 25.62 -9.17 4.74
C ILE A 16 24.65 -8.35 3.89
N THR A 17 23.98 -8.99 2.93
CA THR A 17 22.82 -8.38 2.27
C THR A 17 21.70 -8.29 3.29
N ARG A 18 21.49 -7.10 3.88
CA ARG A 18 20.30 -6.82 4.68
C ARG A 18 19.08 -6.99 3.77
N THR A 19 18.24 -7.97 4.06
CA THR A 19 16.97 -8.16 3.35
C THR A 19 16.13 -6.90 3.54
N ALA A 20 15.74 -6.26 2.43
CA ALA A 20 14.86 -5.11 2.48
C ALA A 20 13.53 -5.53 3.16
N PRO A 21 13.03 -4.76 4.15
CA PRO A 21 11.77 -5.09 4.79
C PRO A 21 10.64 -5.05 3.75
N LYS A 22 9.86 -6.14 3.67
CA LYS A 22 8.67 -6.20 2.81
C LYS A 22 7.58 -5.34 3.43
N THR A 23 7.18 -4.28 2.75
CA THR A 23 6.07 -3.44 3.19
C THR A 23 4.75 -4.18 2.99
N LYS A 24 3.84 -4.06 3.97
CA LYS A 24 2.49 -4.61 3.86
C LYS A 24 1.64 -3.69 2.98
N LYS A 25 0.81 -4.28 2.12
CA LYS A 25 -0.21 -3.52 1.37
C LYS A 25 -1.21 -2.87 2.34
N PRO A 26 -1.59 -1.59 2.16
CA PRO A 26 -2.60 -0.95 2.99
C PRO A 26 -3.93 -1.69 2.98
N SER A 27 -4.62 -1.70 4.13
CA SER A 27 -6.01 -2.17 4.21
C SER A 27 -6.92 -1.19 3.48
N LEU A 28 -7.78 -1.69 2.60
CA LEU A 28 -8.79 -0.89 1.91
C LEU A 28 -10.05 -0.77 2.78
N TYR A 29 -10.77 0.34 2.62
CA TYR A 29 -12.05 0.60 3.29
C TYR A 29 -13.16 0.75 2.25
N LYS A 30 -14.37 0.31 2.61
CA LYS A 30 -15.57 0.53 1.80
C LYS A 30 -16.21 1.84 2.24
N VAL A 31 -16.57 2.68 1.27
CA VAL A 31 -17.41 3.86 1.47
C VAL A 31 -18.84 3.46 1.17
N LEU A 32 -19.76 3.72 2.10
CA LEU A 32 -21.17 3.41 1.97
C LEU A 32 -21.97 4.71 2.09
N LEU A 33 -22.90 4.94 1.17
CA LEU A 33 -23.90 5.98 1.29
C LEU A 33 -25.17 5.33 1.81
N LEU A 34 -25.72 5.86 2.90
CA LEU A 34 -26.95 5.36 3.50
C LEU A 34 -28.15 6.09 2.92
N ASN A 35 -29.28 5.39 2.82
CA ASN A 35 -30.54 5.97 2.40
C ASN A 35 -31.15 6.83 3.52
N ASP A 36 -31.83 7.91 3.14
CA ASP A 36 -32.59 8.79 4.03
C ASP A 36 -33.78 9.43 3.29
N ASP A 37 -34.71 10.03 4.04
CA ASP A 37 -35.98 10.56 3.51
C ASP A 37 -35.94 12.06 3.14
N TYR A 38 -34.80 12.73 3.28
CA TYR A 38 -34.69 14.18 3.12
C TYR A 38 -33.75 14.59 1.99
N THR A 39 -32.78 13.76 1.64
CA THR A 39 -31.80 14.06 0.60
C THR A 39 -32.40 13.82 -0.79
N PRO A 40 -32.51 14.83 -1.66
CA PRO A 40 -33.01 14.65 -3.02
C PRO A 40 -32.13 13.70 -3.85
N MET A 41 -32.74 12.86 -4.68
CA MET A 41 -32.01 11.90 -5.53
C MET A 41 -31.00 12.61 -6.45
N GLU A 42 -31.35 13.76 -7.03
CA GLU A 42 -30.45 14.54 -7.88
C GLU A 42 -29.19 15.02 -7.15
N PHE A 43 -29.31 15.36 -5.88
CA PHE A 43 -28.15 15.73 -5.07
C PHE A 43 -27.21 14.55 -4.90
N VAL A 44 -27.75 13.36 -4.62
CA VAL A 44 -26.96 12.12 -4.51
C VAL A 44 -26.22 11.81 -5.80
N ILE A 45 -26.89 11.94 -6.95
CA ILE A 45 -26.27 11.69 -8.25
C ILE A 45 -25.07 12.63 -8.47
N VAL A 46 -25.23 13.94 -8.20
CA VAL A 46 -24.12 14.91 -8.34
C VAL A 46 -22.95 14.59 -7.40
N VAL A 47 -23.21 14.09 -6.19
CA VAL A 47 -22.16 13.66 -5.26
C VAL A 47 -21.41 12.44 -5.81
N LEU A 48 -22.13 11.46 -6.36
CA LEU A 48 -21.55 10.26 -6.96
C LEU A 48 -20.72 10.57 -8.21
N GLU A 49 -21.19 11.49 -9.06
CA GLU A 49 -20.44 11.95 -10.23
C GLU A 49 -19.17 12.71 -9.85
N ARG A 50 -19.29 13.67 -8.92
CA ARG A 50 -18.20 14.61 -8.61
C ARG A 50 -17.08 14.02 -7.75
N PHE A 51 -17.41 13.14 -6.80
CA PHE A 51 -16.43 12.64 -5.83
C PHE A 51 -16.03 11.18 -6.07
N PHE A 52 -16.88 10.41 -6.73
CA PHE A 52 -16.64 8.99 -6.99
C PHE A 52 -16.46 8.67 -8.48
N ASN A 53 -16.50 9.69 -9.36
CA ASN A 53 -16.34 9.57 -10.81
C ASN A 53 -17.27 8.53 -11.45
N LYS A 54 -18.46 8.34 -10.87
CA LYS A 54 -19.48 7.48 -11.46
C LYS A 54 -20.11 8.16 -12.67
N GLY A 55 -20.41 7.39 -13.72
CA GLY A 55 -21.21 7.89 -14.84
C GLY A 55 -22.68 8.10 -14.43
N ARG A 56 -23.41 8.95 -15.15
CA ARG A 56 -24.84 9.25 -14.88
C ARG A 56 -25.69 7.99 -14.74
N ASP A 57 -25.52 7.05 -15.68
CA ASP A 57 -26.25 5.78 -15.68
C ASP A 57 -25.86 4.87 -14.50
N GLU A 58 -24.62 4.93 -14.03
CA GLU A 58 -24.14 4.17 -12.87
C GLU A 58 -24.61 4.77 -11.55
N ALA A 59 -24.83 6.09 -11.50
CA ALA A 59 -25.33 6.79 -10.32
C ALA A 59 -26.86 6.68 -10.16
N THR A 60 -27.59 6.29 -11.23
CA THR A 60 -29.06 6.18 -11.24
C THR A 60 -29.56 4.73 -11.13
N ARG A 61 -28.67 3.74 -11.21
CA ARG A 61 -28.96 2.30 -11.09
C ARG A 61 -28.72 1.79 -9.69
#